data_AF-A0A8T1ZJP8-F1
#
_entry.id   AF-A0A8T1ZJP8-F1
#
_cell.length_a   1.000
_cell.length_b   1.000
_cell.length_c   1.000
_cell.angle_alpha   90.00
_cell.angle_beta   90.00
_cell.angle_gamma   90.00
#
_symmetry.space_group_name_H-M   'P 1'
#
loop_
_entity.id
_entity.type
_entity.pdbx_description
1 polymer ?
#
loop_
_entity_poly.entity_id
_entity_poly.type
_entity_poly.pdbx_seq_one_letter_code
_entity_poly.pdbx_strand_id
1 'polypeptide(L)'
;MFGRGPSKKSDNTKFYEILGVPKNASPEDLKKAYKKAAIKNHPDKGGDPEKFKELAQAYEVLSDPEKREIYDQYGEDALKEGMGGGGGGHDPFDIFSSFFGRSPFGDGGSSRGRRQRRGEDVVHPLKVSLEDVYLGTMKKLSLSRNALCSKCNGKGSKSGASMKCGGCQGSGMKVSIRQLGPGMIQQMQHACNECKGTGETINDRDRCPQCKGDKVIPEKKVLEVNVEKGMQHSQKITFEGQADEAPDTVTGDIVFVLQQKEHPKFKRKGEDLFVEHTLSLTEALCGFQFVLTHLDGRNLLIKSNPGEVVKPDSYKAISDEGMPIYQRPFMKGKLYIHFTVEFPDSLSPDQTKALEAVLPKPSTTQLSDMEIDECEETTLHDVNIEDEMRRKAQAQREAYDDDDEDDDHPGGAQRVQCAQQ
;
A
#
# COMPACT_ATOMS: atom_id res chain seq x y z
N MET A 1 30.67 -62.32 -9.51
CA MET A 1 29.27 -62.61 -9.13
C MET A 1 28.92 -61.73 -7.94
N PHE A 2 28.17 -60.65 -8.14
CA PHE A 2 27.58 -59.87 -7.06
C PHE A 2 26.06 -59.91 -7.25
N GLY A 3 25.38 -60.58 -6.33
CA GLY A 3 23.96 -60.90 -6.43
C GLY A 3 23.08 -59.67 -6.29
N ARG A 4 22.08 -59.55 -7.19
CA ARG A 4 20.94 -58.66 -7.00
C ARG A 4 20.07 -59.21 -5.86
N GLY A 5 20.06 -58.50 -4.73
CA GLY A 5 19.01 -58.65 -3.72
C GLY A 5 17.64 -58.25 -4.29
N PRO A 6 16.53 -58.69 -3.68
CA PRO A 6 15.19 -58.50 -4.22
C PRO A 6 14.83 -57.01 -4.25
N SER A 7 14.32 -56.52 -5.38
CA SER A 7 13.69 -55.20 -5.51
C SER A 7 12.57 -55.11 -4.48
N LYS A 8 12.70 -54.16 -3.53
CA LYS A 8 11.57 -53.71 -2.71
C LYS A 8 10.45 -53.32 -3.68
N LYS A 9 9.29 -53.95 -3.57
CA LYS A 9 8.07 -53.47 -4.24
C LYS A 9 7.81 -52.08 -3.67
N SER A 10 7.85 -51.06 -4.50
CA SER A 10 7.55 -49.71 -4.06
C SER A 10 6.06 -49.58 -3.76
N ASP A 11 5.71 -49.04 -2.60
CA ASP A 11 4.32 -48.89 -2.15
C ASP A 11 3.64 -47.77 -2.95
N ASN A 12 2.83 -48.16 -3.93
CA ASN A 12 2.05 -47.26 -4.79
C ASN A 12 0.54 -47.25 -4.43
N THR A 13 0.14 -47.80 -3.27
CA THR A 13 -1.25 -47.78 -2.77
C THR A 13 -1.48 -46.74 -1.68
N LYS A 14 -0.41 -46.30 -0.99
CA LYS A 14 -0.48 -45.53 0.24
C LYS A 14 -1.21 -44.18 0.12
N PHE A 15 -0.98 -43.40 -0.95
CA PHE A 15 -1.69 -42.11 -1.13
C PHE A 15 -3.17 -42.28 -1.42
N TYR A 16 -3.54 -43.37 -2.10
CA TYR A 16 -4.94 -43.71 -2.33
C TYR A 16 -5.62 -44.15 -1.03
N GLU A 17 -4.92 -44.92 -0.19
CA GLU A 17 -5.39 -45.33 1.14
C GLU A 17 -5.53 -44.13 2.10
N ILE A 18 -4.59 -43.19 2.09
CA ILE A 18 -4.62 -41.96 2.90
C ILE A 18 -5.83 -41.09 2.54
N LEU A 19 -6.15 -40.95 1.25
CA LEU A 19 -7.35 -40.24 0.79
C LEU A 19 -8.63 -41.08 0.92
N GLY A 20 -8.53 -42.38 1.18
CA GLY A 20 -9.65 -43.30 1.29
C GLY A 20 -10.37 -43.55 -0.05
N VAL A 21 -9.63 -43.53 -1.16
CA VAL A 21 -10.15 -43.70 -2.52
C VAL A 21 -9.51 -44.90 -3.23
N PRO A 22 -10.19 -45.55 -4.18
CA PRO A 22 -9.58 -46.61 -4.97
C PRO A 22 -8.58 -46.04 -6.00
N LYS A 23 -7.61 -46.86 -6.46
CA LYS A 23 -6.58 -46.44 -7.43
C LYS A 23 -7.12 -45.91 -8.76
N ASN A 24 -8.31 -46.33 -9.14
CA ASN A 24 -9.00 -45.88 -10.36
C ASN A 24 -9.88 -44.63 -10.13
N ALA A 25 -9.75 -43.95 -8.99
CA ALA A 25 -10.55 -42.76 -8.68
C ALA A 25 -10.35 -41.65 -9.71
N SER A 26 -11.45 -41.01 -10.09
CA SER A 26 -11.44 -39.84 -10.98
C SER A 26 -10.84 -38.62 -10.26
N PRO A 27 -10.34 -37.60 -10.98
CA PRO A 27 -9.84 -36.37 -10.36
C PRO A 27 -10.91 -35.65 -9.53
N GLU A 28 -12.19 -35.80 -9.89
CA GLU A 28 -13.30 -35.26 -9.08
C GLU A 28 -13.48 -36.01 -7.76
N ASP A 29 -13.30 -37.32 -7.76
CA ASP A 29 -13.40 -38.16 -6.55
C ASP A 29 -12.24 -37.88 -5.60
N LEU A 30 -11.03 -37.69 -6.13
CA LEU A 30 -9.85 -37.27 -5.36
C LEU A 30 -10.08 -35.92 -4.67
N LYS A 31 -10.65 -34.94 -5.38
CA LYS A 31 -10.97 -33.62 -4.84
C LYS A 31 -12.05 -33.67 -3.77
N LYS A 32 -13.10 -34.48 -3.97
CA LYS A 32 -14.18 -34.67 -2.99
C LYS A 32 -13.67 -35.37 -1.72
N ALA A 33 -12.85 -36.40 -1.88
CA ALA A 33 -12.26 -37.15 -0.77
C ALA A 33 -11.31 -36.29 0.06
N TYR A 34 -10.40 -35.54 -0.60
CA TYR A 34 -9.51 -34.59 0.06
C TYR A 34 -10.29 -33.53 0.84
N LYS A 35 -11.30 -32.89 0.23
CA LYS A 35 -12.09 -31.87 0.91
C LYS A 35 -12.80 -32.42 2.16
N LYS A 36 -13.33 -33.64 2.09
CA LYS A 36 -13.99 -34.31 3.23
C LYS A 36 -12.99 -34.66 4.34
N ALA A 37 -11.82 -35.17 3.98
CA ALA A 37 -10.78 -35.54 4.93
C ALA A 37 -10.07 -34.33 5.58
N ALA A 38 -9.82 -33.28 4.79
CA ALA A 38 -9.20 -32.03 5.24
C ALA A 38 -10.08 -31.27 6.24
N ILE A 39 -11.40 -31.24 6.05
CA ILE A 39 -12.32 -30.62 7.02
C ILE A 39 -12.35 -31.41 8.34
N LYS A 40 -12.24 -32.74 8.28
CA LYS A 40 -12.25 -33.61 9.45
C LYS A 40 -10.95 -33.54 10.25
N ASN A 41 -9.81 -33.39 9.57
CA ASN A 41 -8.48 -33.38 10.18
C ASN A 41 -7.88 -31.96 10.27
N HIS A 42 -8.69 -30.90 10.14
CA HIS A 42 -8.20 -29.54 10.24
C HIS A 42 -7.70 -29.24 11.67
N PRO A 43 -6.50 -28.66 11.85
CA PRO A 43 -5.93 -28.40 13.18
C PRO A 43 -6.83 -27.49 14.04
N ASP A 44 -7.44 -26.46 13.46
CA ASP A 44 -8.39 -25.58 14.18
C ASP A 44 -9.68 -26.27 14.64
N LYS A 45 -9.97 -27.48 14.13
CA LYS A 45 -11.14 -28.28 14.52
C LYS A 45 -10.77 -29.49 15.40
N GLY A 46 -9.55 -29.49 15.96
CA GLY A 46 -9.05 -30.54 16.84
C GLY A 46 -8.56 -31.80 16.12
N GLY A 47 -8.20 -31.69 14.83
CA GLY A 47 -7.63 -32.77 14.04
C GLY A 47 -6.11 -32.91 14.18
N ASP A 48 -5.58 -34.10 13.86
CA ASP A 48 -4.14 -34.36 13.90
C ASP A 48 -3.39 -33.61 12.78
N PRO A 49 -2.42 -32.73 13.12
CA PRO A 49 -1.70 -31.93 12.14
C PRO A 49 -0.80 -32.78 11.22
N GLU A 50 -0.34 -33.93 11.69
CA GLU A 50 0.46 -34.87 10.87
C GLU A 50 -0.38 -35.53 9.78
N LYS A 51 -1.59 -35.99 10.12
CA LYS A 51 -2.53 -36.56 9.14
C LYS A 51 -2.99 -35.53 8.13
N PHE A 52 -3.11 -34.27 8.54
CA PHE A 52 -3.43 -33.17 7.62
C PHE A 52 -2.32 -32.96 6.59
N LYS A 53 -1.05 -33.00 7.01
CA LYS A 53 0.11 -32.89 6.11
C LYS A 53 0.17 -34.06 5.13
N GLU A 54 -0.05 -35.29 5.60
CA GLU A 54 -0.08 -36.49 4.74
C GLU A 54 -1.22 -36.44 3.71
N LEU A 55 -2.41 -35.96 4.11
CA LEU A 55 -3.55 -35.77 3.20
C LEU A 55 -3.25 -34.73 2.12
N ALA A 56 -2.59 -33.63 2.48
CA ALA A 56 -2.20 -32.60 1.53
C ALA A 56 -1.17 -33.13 0.52
N GLN A 57 -0.17 -33.87 1.00
CA GLN A 57 0.84 -34.51 0.16
C GLN A 57 0.22 -35.54 -0.81
N ALA A 58 -0.67 -36.40 -0.31
CA ALA A 58 -1.35 -37.39 -1.12
C ALA A 58 -2.21 -36.76 -2.22
N TYR A 59 -2.94 -35.67 -1.90
CA TYR A 59 -3.73 -34.96 -2.90
C TYR A 59 -2.87 -34.23 -3.92
N GLU A 60 -1.76 -33.61 -3.52
CA GLU A 60 -0.87 -32.92 -4.46
C GLU A 60 -0.32 -33.87 -5.52
N VAL A 61 0.16 -35.05 -5.11
CA VAL A 61 0.71 -36.05 -6.02
C VAL A 61 -0.37 -36.67 -6.90
N LEU A 62 -1.56 -36.95 -6.37
CA LEU A 62 -2.63 -37.61 -7.13
C LEU A 62 -3.50 -36.66 -7.97
N SER A 63 -3.50 -35.36 -7.67
CA SER A 63 -4.30 -34.37 -8.40
C SER A 63 -3.70 -33.98 -9.76
N ASP A 64 -2.39 -34.11 -9.92
CA ASP A 64 -1.67 -33.84 -11.16
C ASP A 64 -1.52 -35.14 -11.97
N PRO A 65 -1.96 -35.19 -13.24
CA PRO A 65 -1.88 -36.38 -14.07
C PRO A 65 -0.45 -36.93 -14.24
N GLU A 66 0.55 -36.06 -14.38
CA GLU A 66 1.94 -36.45 -14.60
C GLU A 66 2.56 -36.98 -13.29
N LYS A 67 2.31 -36.30 -12.16
CA LYS A 67 2.78 -36.77 -10.84
C LYS A 67 2.12 -38.08 -10.41
N ARG A 68 0.84 -38.26 -10.74
CA ARG A 68 0.09 -39.50 -10.49
C ARG A 68 0.68 -40.66 -11.27
N GLU A 69 1.01 -40.47 -12.54
CA GLU A 69 1.63 -41.50 -13.36
C GLU A 69 3.01 -41.92 -12.80
N ILE A 70 3.83 -40.95 -12.37
CA ILE A 70 5.13 -41.22 -11.74
C ILE A 70 4.96 -42.00 -10.44
N TYR A 71 4.00 -41.61 -9.58
CA TYR A 71 3.71 -42.32 -8.34
C TYR A 71 3.17 -43.74 -8.58
N ASP A 72 2.29 -43.91 -9.58
CA ASP A 72 1.74 -45.21 -9.94
C ASP A 72 2.82 -46.16 -10.48
N GLN A 73 3.80 -45.63 -11.22
CA GLN A 73 4.92 -46.40 -11.81
C GLN A 73 6.03 -46.72 -10.81
N TYR A 74 6.43 -45.78 -9.95
CA TYR A 74 7.65 -45.90 -9.14
C TYR A 74 7.41 -45.88 -7.62
N GLY A 75 6.19 -45.57 -7.15
CA GLY A 75 5.83 -45.54 -5.72
C GLY A 75 6.46 -44.39 -4.93
N GLU A 76 6.25 -44.39 -3.61
CA GLU A 76 6.69 -43.28 -2.72
C GLU A 76 8.22 -43.05 -2.73
N ASP A 77 9.01 -44.09 -2.96
CA ASP A 77 10.48 -44.02 -2.92
C ASP A 77 11.07 -43.11 -4.02
N ALA A 78 10.46 -43.03 -5.20
CA ALA A 78 10.91 -42.14 -6.28
C ALA A 78 10.66 -40.65 -6.01
N LEU A 79 9.68 -40.33 -5.15
CA LEU A 79 9.46 -38.97 -4.67
C LEU A 79 10.44 -38.60 -3.55
N LYS A 80 10.99 -39.60 -2.84
CA LYS A 80 11.85 -39.42 -1.67
C LYS A 80 13.35 -39.43 -2.01
N GLU A 81 13.77 -40.17 -3.04
CA GLU A 81 15.17 -40.20 -3.52
C GLU A 81 15.61 -38.89 -4.22
N GLY A 82 14.71 -37.93 -4.43
CA GLY A 82 15.05 -36.53 -4.76
C GLY A 82 15.42 -35.64 -3.56
N MET A 83 15.31 -36.13 -2.32
CA MET A 83 15.53 -35.37 -1.07
C MET A 83 16.73 -35.88 -0.26
N GLY A 84 17.90 -35.95 -0.89
CA GLY A 84 19.16 -36.36 -0.25
C GLY A 84 20.07 -35.19 0.14
N GLY A 85 19.98 -34.72 1.38
CA GLY A 85 21.09 -34.09 2.12
C GLY A 85 20.94 -32.60 2.49
N GLY A 86 20.70 -32.33 3.78
CA GLY A 86 20.89 -31.00 4.39
C GLY A 86 19.77 -30.63 5.36
N GLY A 87 20.05 -30.69 6.66
CA GLY A 87 19.13 -30.21 7.69
C GLY A 87 18.99 -28.69 7.66
N GLY A 88 17.75 -28.21 7.84
CA GLY A 88 17.42 -26.79 7.95
C GLY A 88 15.99 -26.55 7.50
N GLY A 89 15.12 -26.09 8.41
CA GLY A 89 13.69 -25.87 8.17
C GLY A 89 13.40 -24.84 7.08
N HIS A 90 13.19 -25.33 5.86
CA HIS A 90 12.62 -24.57 4.75
C HIS A 90 11.33 -25.23 4.27
N ASP A 91 10.36 -24.37 3.91
CA ASP A 91 9.05 -24.75 3.40
C ASP A 91 9.15 -25.74 2.22
N PRO A 92 8.43 -26.88 2.27
CA PRO A 92 8.42 -27.90 1.22
C PRO A 92 8.03 -27.40 -0.18
N PHE A 93 7.38 -26.23 -0.27
CA PHE A 93 6.96 -25.62 -1.53
C PHE A 93 8.12 -24.99 -2.34
N ASP A 94 9.23 -24.61 -1.70
CA ASP A 94 10.31 -23.84 -2.35
C ASP A 94 11.49 -24.70 -2.82
N ILE A 95 11.54 -25.95 -2.35
CA ILE A 95 12.53 -26.95 -2.76
C ILE A 95 12.06 -27.69 -4.02
N PHE A 96 10.75 -27.88 -4.21
CA PHE A 96 10.20 -28.58 -5.37
C PHE A 96 10.22 -27.69 -6.64
N SER A 97 10.04 -26.38 -6.49
CA SER A 97 10.22 -25.38 -7.58
C SER A 97 11.66 -25.30 -8.08
N SER A 98 12.63 -25.54 -7.19
CA SER A 98 14.06 -25.51 -7.50
C SER A 98 14.56 -26.80 -8.18
N PHE A 99 13.92 -27.94 -7.92
CA PHE A 99 14.33 -29.24 -8.47
C PHE A 99 13.69 -29.57 -9.84
N PHE A 100 12.41 -29.21 -10.05
CA PHE A 100 11.73 -29.42 -11.34
C PHE A 100 11.98 -28.32 -12.38
N GLY A 101 12.69 -27.24 -12.01
CA GLY A 101 13.11 -26.17 -12.92
C GLY A 101 14.33 -26.49 -13.79
N ARG A 102 14.92 -27.70 -13.70
CA ARG A 102 16.16 -28.04 -14.42
C ARG A 102 16.27 -29.54 -14.70
N SER A 103 15.53 -30.04 -15.69
CA SER A 103 15.62 -31.45 -16.11
C SER A 103 16.88 -31.73 -16.96
N PRO A 104 17.58 -32.89 -16.81
CA PRO A 104 18.90 -33.15 -17.40
C PRO A 104 18.87 -33.92 -18.74
N PHE A 105 17.69 -34.23 -19.30
CA PHE A 105 17.56 -34.94 -20.57
C PHE A 105 16.52 -34.24 -21.46
N GLY A 106 16.98 -33.51 -22.48
CA GLY A 106 16.10 -32.97 -23.51
C GLY A 106 16.51 -31.58 -24.01
N ASP A 107 17.34 -31.58 -25.05
CA ASP A 107 17.25 -30.70 -26.22
C ASP A 107 16.99 -29.20 -26.01
N GLY A 108 18.00 -28.38 -26.30
CA GLY A 108 17.96 -27.56 -27.52
C GLY A 108 16.77 -26.62 -27.74
N GLY A 109 16.02 -26.22 -26.71
CA GLY A 109 14.81 -25.43 -26.87
C GLY A 109 14.88 -24.10 -26.14
N SER A 110 15.57 -23.12 -26.70
CA SER A 110 15.27 -21.71 -26.42
C SER A 110 13.89 -21.35 -26.98
N SER A 111 12.82 -22.00 -26.49
CA SER A 111 11.47 -21.49 -26.60
C SER A 111 11.16 -20.72 -25.33
N ARG A 112 11.94 -19.63 -25.14
CA ARG A 112 11.38 -18.45 -24.49
C ARG A 112 10.22 -18.05 -25.39
N GLY A 113 9.01 -18.53 -25.07
CA GLY A 113 7.81 -17.80 -25.45
C GLY A 113 8.12 -16.35 -25.09
N ARG A 114 8.27 -15.50 -26.12
CA ARG A 114 8.62 -14.09 -25.98
C ARG A 114 7.44 -13.50 -25.23
N ARG A 115 7.44 -13.59 -23.89
CA ARG A 115 6.48 -12.91 -23.02
C ARG A 115 6.63 -11.47 -23.44
N GLN A 116 5.66 -10.98 -24.20
CA GLN A 116 5.73 -9.67 -24.80
C GLN A 116 5.96 -8.73 -23.62
N ARG A 117 7.08 -8.02 -23.63
CA ARG A 117 7.43 -7.15 -22.51
C ARG A 117 6.26 -6.17 -22.35
N ARG A 118 5.71 -6.02 -21.16
CA ARG A 118 4.68 -5.01 -20.90
C ARG A 118 5.38 -3.72 -20.49
N GLY A 119 4.95 -2.60 -21.05
CA GLY A 119 5.39 -1.27 -20.68
C GLY A 119 4.93 -0.95 -19.28
N GLU A 120 5.64 -0.03 -18.63
CA GLU A 120 5.32 0.40 -17.27
C GLU A 120 4.05 1.27 -17.27
N ASP A 121 3.23 1.11 -16.24
CA ASP A 121 2.04 1.92 -16.04
C ASP A 121 2.44 3.32 -15.54
N VAL A 122 1.79 4.35 -16.06
CA VAL A 122 2.07 5.74 -15.68
C VAL A 122 1.00 6.24 -14.71
N VAL A 123 1.42 6.63 -13.50
CA VAL A 123 0.52 7.12 -12.46
C VAL A 123 0.50 8.65 -12.44
N HIS A 124 -0.67 9.24 -12.67
CA HIS A 124 -0.87 10.69 -12.62
C HIS A 124 -1.79 11.10 -11.45
N PRO A 125 -1.32 11.95 -10.52
CA PRO A 125 -2.17 12.48 -9.47
C PRO A 125 -3.16 13.52 -10.03
N LEU A 126 -4.46 13.24 -9.95
CA LEU A 126 -5.51 14.16 -10.37
C LEU A 126 -6.04 14.93 -9.16
N LYS A 127 -5.67 16.21 -9.05
CA LYS A 127 -6.16 17.09 -7.98
C LYS A 127 -7.63 17.47 -8.21
N VAL A 128 -8.50 17.11 -7.27
CA VAL A 128 -9.95 17.38 -7.32
C VAL A 128 -10.38 18.14 -6.07
N SER A 129 -11.29 19.10 -6.21
CA SER A 129 -11.87 19.78 -5.05
C SER A 129 -12.99 18.94 -4.44
N LEU A 130 -13.48 19.33 -3.26
CA LEU A 130 -14.58 18.60 -2.60
C LEU A 130 -15.90 18.81 -3.36
N GLU A 131 -16.11 19.99 -3.94
CA GLU A 131 -17.25 20.36 -4.78
C GLU A 131 -17.26 19.58 -6.09
N ASP A 132 -16.08 19.44 -6.74
CA ASP A 132 -15.90 18.63 -7.95
C ASP A 132 -16.42 17.19 -7.73
N VAL A 133 -16.11 16.61 -6.57
CA VAL A 133 -16.48 15.24 -6.20
C VAL A 133 -17.92 15.14 -5.71
N TYR A 134 -18.48 16.22 -5.19
CA TYR A 134 -19.89 16.29 -4.78
C TYR A 134 -20.83 16.36 -5.98
N LEU A 135 -20.53 17.25 -6.93
CA LEU A 135 -21.35 17.51 -8.11
C LEU A 135 -21.04 16.55 -9.27
N GLY A 136 -19.83 15.98 -9.29
CA GLY A 136 -19.28 15.28 -10.44
C GLY A 136 -18.80 16.27 -11.50
N THR A 137 -17.66 15.99 -12.11
CA THR A 137 -17.04 16.89 -13.10
C THR A 137 -16.25 16.12 -14.13
N MET A 138 -16.11 16.68 -15.32
CA MET A 138 -15.26 16.15 -16.39
C MET A 138 -14.02 17.03 -16.51
N LYS A 139 -12.84 16.45 -16.26
CA LYS A 139 -11.56 17.17 -16.41
C LYS A 139 -10.82 16.69 -17.66
N LYS A 140 -10.45 17.64 -18.52
CA LYS A 140 -9.60 17.36 -19.68
C LYS A 140 -8.14 17.59 -19.31
N LEU A 141 -7.32 16.54 -19.39
CA LEU A 141 -5.89 16.62 -19.13
C LEU A 141 -5.10 16.32 -20.40
N SER A 142 -4.21 17.24 -20.78
CA SER A 142 -3.25 17.00 -21.84
C SER A 142 -2.02 16.29 -21.27
N LEU A 143 -1.78 15.05 -21.68
CA LEU A 143 -0.58 14.30 -21.33
C LEU A 143 0.30 14.14 -22.58
N SER A 144 1.61 14.24 -22.38
CA SER A 144 2.59 13.85 -23.39
C SER A 144 2.97 12.39 -23.15
N ARG A 145 2.75 11.54 -24.15
CA ARG A 145 3.17 10.14 -24.15
C ARG A 145 4.09 9.86 -25.32
N ASN A 146 4.93 8.85 -25.20
CA ASN A 146 5.69 8.31 -26.32
C ASN A 146 4.77 7.38 -27.13
N ALA A 147 4.53 7.69 -28.41
CA ALA A 147 3.81 6.82 -29.32
C ALA A 147 4.78 6.23 -30.35
N LEU A 148 4.50 5.04 -30.88
CA LEU A 148 5.27 4.49 -31.99
C LEU A 148 5.24 5.46 -33.17
N CYS A 149 6.41 5.67 -33.78
CA CYS A 149 6.52 6.59 -34.91
C CYS A 149 5.64 6.10 -36.07
N SER A 150 4.61 6.88 -36.42
CA SER A 150 3.62 6.52 -37.45
C SER A 150 4.24 6.27 -38.84
N LYS A 151 5.39 6.89 -39.15
CA LYS A 151 6.07 6.69 -40.44
C LYS A 151 6.89 5.41 -40.52
N CYS A 152 7.40 4.88 -39.42
CA CYS A 152 8.26 3.68 -39.42
C CYS A 152 7.71 2.53 -38.55
N ASN A 153 6.54 2.70 -37.93
CA ASN A 153 5.85 1.74 -37.06
C ASN A 153 6.80 1.08 -36.05
N GLY A 154 7.63 1.89 -35.38
CA GLY A 154 8.56 1.39 -34.37
C GLY A 154 9.83 0.71 -34.91
N LYS A 155 10.05 0.67 -36.23
CA LYS A 155 11.27 0.08 -36.82
C LYS A 155 12.49 1.02 -36.79
N GLY A 156 12.26 2.33 -36.80
CA GLY A 156 13.30 3.36 -36.71
C GLY A 156 14.01 3.67 -38.04
N SER A 157 13.78 2.87 -39.08
CA SER A 157 14.30 3.07 -40.44
C SER A 157 13.18 3.33 -41.46
N LYS A 158 13.52 3.96 -42.59
CA LYS A 158 12.60 4.21 -43.72
C LYS A 158 12.27 2.91 -44.46
N SER A 159 13.28 2.08 -44.68
CA SER A 159 13.22 0.81 -45.40
C SER A 159 12.72 -0.36 -44.53
N GLY A 160 12.67 -0.16 -43.21
CA GLY A 160 12.44 -1.24 -42.25
C GLY A 160 13.64 -2.17 -42.06
N ALA A 161 14.78 -1.89 -42.72
CA ALA A 161 16.00 -2.63 -42.56
C ALA A 161 16.74 -2.21 -41.28
N SER A 162 17.28 -3.19 -40.56
CA SER A 162 18.21 -3.03 -39.45
C SER A 162 19.42 -3.93 -39.69
N MET A 163 20.61 -3.49 -39.25
CA MET A 163 21.84 -4.26 -39.34
C MET A 163 22.26 -4.74 -37.95
N LYS A 164 22.98 -5.86 -37.88
CA LYS A 164 23.57 -6.30 -36.61
C LYS A 164 24.59 -5.27 -36.15
N CYS A 165 24.52 -4.90 -34.87
CA CYS A 165 25.47 -3.98 -34.27
C CYS A 165 26.88 -4.57 -34.35
N GLY A 166 27.83 -3.82 -34.93
CA GLY A 166 29.22 -4.25 -35.07
C GLY A 166 29.93 -4.43 -33.73
N GLY A 167 29.69 -3.54 -32.77
CA GLY A 167 30.34 -3.58 -31.46
C GLY A 167 29.91 -4.73 -30.55
N CYS A 168 28.67 -5.23 -30.66
CA CYS A 168 28.19 -6.35 -29.85
C CYS A 168 27.84 -7.59 -30.70
N GLN A 169 28.05 -7.55 -32.01
CA GLN A 169 27.71 -8.63 -32.95
C GLN A 169 26.26 -9.14 -32.80
N GLY A 170 25.32 -8.26 -32.47
CA GLY A 170 23.92 -8.64 -32.24
C GLY A 170 23.54 -9.04 -30.80
N SER A 171 24.50 -9.13 -29.87
CA SER A 171 24.22 -9.56 -28.48
C SER A 171 23.58 -8.49 -27.60
N GLY A 172 23.61 -7.22 -27.99
CA GLY A 172 23.12 -6.08 -27.21
C GLY A 172 23.97 -5.72 -25.98
N MET A 173 24.90 -6.57 -25.55
CA MET A 173 25.70 -6.39 -24.33
C MET A 173 27.19 -6.55 -24.63
N LYS A 174 28.03 -5.73 -23.99
CA LYS A 174 29.49 -5.84 -24.01
C LYS A 174 29.97 -6.32 -22.64
N VAL A 175 30.82 -7.34 -22.61
CA VAL A 175 31.44 -7.85 -21.38
C VAL A 175 32.72 -7.06 -21.13
N SER A 176 32.78 -6.34 -20.01
CA SER A 176 33.98 -5.66 -19.53
C SER A 176 34.63 -6.52 -18.43
N ILE A 177 35.89 -6.87 -18.60
CA ILE A 177 36.65 -7.65 -17.62
C ILE A 177 37.40 -6.64 -16.73
N ARG A 178 37.06 -6.58 -15.44
CA ARG A 178 37.80 -5.78 -14.46
C ARG A 178 38.64 -6.71 -13.59
N GLN A 179 39.96 -6.54 -13.64
CA GLN A 179 40.88 -7.30 -12.81
C GLN A 179 40.94 -6.66 -11.42
N LEU A 180 40.43 -7.37 -10.40
CA LEU A 180 40.37 -6.89 -9.01
C LEU A 180 41.58 -7.35 -8.17
N GLY A 181 42.44 -8.20 -8.74
CA GLY A 181 43.68 -8.66 -8.11
C GLY A 181 44.33 -9.80 -8.88
N PRO A 182 45.45 -10.34 -8.38
CA PRO A 182 46.09 -11.53 -8.93
C PRO A 182 45.10 -12.71 -8.93
N GLY A 183 44.76 -13.24 -10.10
CA GLY A 183 43.85 -14.39 -10.25
C GLY A 183 42.35 -14.11 -10.12
N MET A 184 41.91 -12.89 -9.78
CA MET A 184 40.48 -12.54 -9.70
C MET A 184 40.08 -11.54 -10.78
N ILE A 185 39.41 -12.07 -11.82
CA ILE A 185 38.75 -11.28 -12.86
C ILE A 185 37.24 -11.25 -12.60
N GLN A 186 36.67 -10.06 -12.51
CA GLN A 186 35.22 -9.85 -12.47
C GLN A 186 34.73 -9.47 -13.85
N GLN A 187 33.84 -10.28 -14.43
CA GLN A 187 33.17 -9.96 -15.69
C GLN A 187 31.92 -9.14 -15.39
N MET A 188 31.92 -7.85 -15.75
CA MET A 188 30.74 -7.00 -15.68
C MET A 188 30.11 -6.89 -17.07
N GLN A 189 28.82 -7.20 -17.17
CA GLN A 189 28.05 -7.02 -18.40
C GLN A 189 27.44 -5.62 -18.41
N HIS A 190 27.71 -4.84 -19.45
CA HIS A 190 27.10 -3.53 -19.65
C HIS A 190 26.38 -3.49 -21.00
N ALA A 191 25.33 -2.67 -21.11
CA ALA A 191 24.65 -2.49 -22.39
C ALA A 191 25.62 -1.92 -23.44
N CYS A 192 25.56 -2.41 -24.67
CA CYS A 192 26.45 -1.96 -25.73
C CYS A 192 26.16 -0.48 -26.08
N ASN A 193 27.18 0.38 -25.96
CA ASN A 193 27.06 1.82 -26.23
C ASN A 193 26.60 2.17 -27.66
N GLU A 194 26.92 1.33 -28.65
CA GLU A 194 26.58 1.58 -30.06
C GLU A 194 25.10 1.29 -30.40
N CYS A 195 24.50 0.28 -29.77
CA CYS A 195 23.12 -0.12 -30.03
C CYS A 195 22.18 0.08 -28.82
N LYS A 196 22.68 0.65 -27.72
CA LYS A 196 21.95 0.89 -26.47
C LYS A 196 21.18 -0.34 -25.97
N GLY A 197 21.75 -1.54 -26.10
CA GLY A 197 21.10 -2.78 -25.68
C GLY A 197 20.22 -3.47 -26.72
N THR A 198 19.94 -2.84 -27.87
CA THR A 198 19.01 -3.40 -28.88
C THR A 198 19.63 -4.49 -29.75
N GLY A 199 20.97 -4.58 -29.83
CA GLY A 199 21.67 -5.53 -30.70
C GLY A 199 21.69 -5.13 -32.18
N GLU A 200 20.92 -4.13 -32.58
CA GLU A 200 20.77 -3.69 -33.96
C GLU A 200 21.18 -2.22 -34.12
N THR A 201 21.71 -1.88 -35.29
CA THR A 201 22.06 -0.52 -35.70
C THR A 201 21.39 -0.19 -37.01
N ILE A 202 21.03 1.08 -37.18
CA ILE A 202 20.37 1.59 -38.39
C ILE A 202 21.36 2.48 -39.12
N ASN A 203 21.52 2.27 -40.43
CA ASN A 203 22.34 3.13 -41.26
C ASN A 203 21.84 4.57 -41.23
N ASP A 204 22.74 5.54 -41.10
CA ASP A 204 22.37 6.96 -40.95
C ASP A 204 21.52 7.50 -42.11
N ARG A 205 21.75 7.00 -43.33
CA ARG A 205 20.97 7.37 -44.53
C ARG A 205 19.53 6.86 -44.49
N ASP A 206 19.32 5.74 -43.81
CA ASP A 206 18.04 5.03 -43.69
C ASP A 206 17.28 5.35 -42.41
N ARG A 207 17.83 6.19 -41.52
CA ARG A 207 17.13 6.66 -40.33
C ARG A 207 15.81 7.34 -40.71
N CYS A 208 14.76 7.02 -39.97
CA CYS A 208 13.48 7.68 -40.13
C CYS A 208 13.64 9.19 -39.83
N PRO A 209 13.15 10.10 -40.70
CA PRO A 209 13.34 11.53 -40.51
C PRO A 209 12.52 12.10 -39.35
N GLN A 210 11.43 11.43 -38.94
CA GLN A 210 10.59 11.89 -37.83
C GLN A 210 11.12 11.46 -36.46
N CYS A 211 11.46 10.19 -36.27
CA CYS A 211 11.96 9.70 -34.98
C CYS A 211 13.51 9.66 -34.91
N LYS A 212 14.23 10.02 -35.98
CA LYS A 212 15.71 10.04 -36.06
C LYS A 212 16.41 8.72 -35.64
N GLY A 213 15.69 7.60 -35.72
CA GLY A 213 16.15 6.28 -35.28
C GLY A 213 15.67 5.83 -33.89
N ASP A 214 15.00 6.71 -33.12
CA ASP A 214 14.54 6.42 -31.74
C ASP A 214 13.25 5.59 -31.69
N LYS A 215 12.65 5.27 -32.85
CA LYS A 215 11.46 4.42 -33.04
C LYS A 215 10.13 4.98 -32.47
N VAL A 216 10.19 5.91 -31.52
CA VAL A 216 9.04 6.58 -30.89
C VAL A 216 9.03 8.09 -31.17
N ILE A 217 7.87 8.72 -31.02
CA ILE A 217 7.69 10.18 -31.09
C ILE A 217 6.83 10.66 -29.89
N PRO A 218 7.14 11.83 -29.30
CA PRO A 218 6.30 12.40 -28.26
C PRO A 218 4.99 12.92 -28.88
N GLU A 219 3.87 12.38 -28.42
CA GLU A 219 2.51 12.74 -28.83
C GLU A 219 1.78 13.40 -27.64
N LYS A 220 1.14 14.54 -27.89
CA LYS A 220 0.25 15.17 -26.91
C LYS A 220 -1.17 14.64 -27.10
N LYS A 221 -1.69 13.93 -26.11
CA LYS A 221 -3.06 13.39 -26.10
C LYS A 221 -3.88 14.06 -25.01
N VAL A 222 -5.10 14.47 -25.33
CA VAL A 222 -6.04 14.98 -24.34
C VAL A 222 -6.92 13.83 -23.87
N LEU A 223 -6.84 13.51 -22.58
CA LEU A 223 -7.69 12.52 -21.93
C LEU A 223 -8.81 13.22 -21.16
N GLU A 224 -10.03 12.76 -21.35
CA GLU A 224 -11.19 13.23 -20.60
C GLU A 224 -11.41 12.28 -19.42
N VAL A 225 -11.12 12.77 -18.23
CA VAL A 225 -11.28 12.03 -16.98
C VAL A 225 -12.60 12.42 -16.34
N ASN A 226 -13.53 11.47 -16.28
CA ASN A 226 -14.81 11.64 -15.61
C ASN A 226 -14.65 11.37 -14.11
N VAL A 227 -14.86 12.40 -13.30
CA VAL A 227 -14.90 12.28 -11.83
C VAL A 227 -16.35 12.14 -11.42
N GLU A 228 -16.73 10.93 -11.04
CA GLU A 228 -18.09 10.60 -10.62
C GLU A 228 -18.39 11.13 -9.21
N LYS A 229 -19.68 11.32 -8.94
CA LYS A 229 -20.17 11.76 -7.63
C LYS A 229 -19.80 10.75 -6.56
N GLY A 230 -19.25 11.24 -5.45
CA GLY A 230 -18.94 10.41 -4.29
C GLY A 230 -17.63 9.62 -4.39
N MET A 231 -16.86 9.76 -5.47
CA MET A 231 -15.54 9.12 -5.59
C MET A 231 -14.65 9.42 -4.38
N GLN A 232 -13.84 8.46 -3.96
CA GLN A 232 -13.03 8.57 -2.75
C GLN A 232 -11.62 9.08 -3.04
N HIS A 233 -10.96 9.59 -2.00
CA HIS A 233 -9.54 9.91 -2.06
C HIS A 233 -8.73 8.65 -2.38
N SER A 234 -7.69 8.79 -3.21
CA SER A 234 -6.86 7.68 -3.72
C SER A 234 -7.56 6.66 -4.61
N GLN A 235 -8.80 6.91 -5.03
CA GLN A 235 -9.47 6.08 -6.03
C GLN A 235 -8.78 6.20 -7.39
N LYS A 236 -8.70 5.08 -8.12
CA LYS A 236 -7.98 4.97 -9.40
C LYS A 236 -8.95 5.00 -10.57
N ILE A 237 -8.64 5.79 -11.59
CA ILE A 237 -9.28 5.77 -12.92
C ILE A 237 -8.23 5.32 -13.92
N THR A 238 -8.46 4.16 -14.55
CA THR A 238 -7.48 3.53 -15.45
C THR A 238 -7.88 3.73 -16.92
N PHE A 239 -6.93 4.14 -17.74
CA PHE A 239 -7.03 4.18 -19.19
C PHE A 239 -6.10 3.12 -19.77
N GLU A 240 -6.70 2.01 -20.19
CA GLU A 240 -5.98 0.82 -20.67
C GLU A 240 -5.17 1.09 -21.93
N GLY A 241 -3.91 0.63 -21.96
CA GLY A 241 -3.04 0.71 -23.14
C GLY A 241 -2.70 2.12 -23.61
N GLN A 242 -2.85 3.13 -22.74
CA GLN A 242 -2.64 4.53 -23.09
C GLN A 242 -1.29 5.10 -22.61
N ALA A 243 -0.48 4.32 -21.90
CA ALA A 243 0.84 4.75 -21.42
C ALA A 243 1.85 4.91 -22.57
N ASP A 244 3.13 5.04 -22.20
CA ASP A 244 4.23 5.11 -23.15
C ASP A 244 4.37 3.80 -23.95
N GLU A 245 4.38 3.95 -25.26
CA GLU A 245 4.60 2.87 -26.21
C GLU A 245 6.10 2.67 -26.43
N ALA A 246 6.53 1.42 -26.44
CA ALA A 246 7.89 1.04 -26.80
C ALA A 246 7.88 -0.06 -27.88
N PRO A 247 8.88 -0.10 -28.78
CA PRO A 247 9.00 -1.18 -29.75
C PRO A 247 9.03 -2.55 -29.08
N ASP A 248 8.38 -3.54 -29.70
CA ASP A 248 8.32 -4.93 -29.22
C ASP A 248 7.70 -5.11 -27.81
N THR A 249 6.96 -4.12 -27.32
CA THR A 249 6.41 -4.06 -25.96
C THR A 249 4.91 -3.77 -26.02
N VAL A 250 4.10 -4.41 -25.16
CA VAL A 250 2.67 -4.08 -24.97
C VAL A 250 2.59 -2.80 -24.17
N THR A 251 1.79 -1.82 -24.60
CA THR A 251 1.61 -0.56 -23.87
C THR A 251 1.05 -0.78 -22.46
N GLY A 252 1.60 -0.06 -21.48
CA GLY A 252 1.04 -0.01 -20.13
C GLY A 252 -0.23 0.86 -20.05
N ASP A 253 -0.76 1.01 -18.84
CA ASP A 253 -1.96 1.80 -18.58
C ASP A 253 -1.63 3.18 -18.00
N ILE A 254 -2.47 4.17 -18.28
CA ILE A 254 -2.44 5.44 -17.54
C ILE A 254 -3.41 5.33 -16.37
N VAL A 255 -2.90 5.47 -15.15
CA VAL A 255 -3.70 5.40 -13.93
C VAL A 255 -3.77 6.78 -13.30
N PHE A 256 -4.94 7.41 -13.33
CA PHE A 256 -5.19 8.62 -12.56
C PHE A 256 -5.56 8.27 -11.13
N VAL A 257 -4.81 8.80 -10.17
CA VAL A 257 -5.12 8.66 -8.73
C VAL A 257 -5.74 9.95 -8.26
N LEU A 258 -6.99 9.89 -7.79
CA LEU A 258 -7.68 11.07 -7.28
C LEU A 258 -7.02 11.57 -6.00
N GLN A 259 -6.60 12.83 -6.01
CA GLN A 259 -6.09 13.54 -4.86
C GLN A 259 -7.09 14.64 -4.48
N GLN A 260 -7.90 14.35 -3.48
CA GLN A 260 -8.82 15.33 -2.92
C GLN A 260 -8.03 16.46 -2.24
N LYS A 261 -8.32 17.71 -2.62
CA LYS A 261 -7.80 18.91 -1.94
C LYS A 261 -8.50 19.10 -0.60
N GLU A 262 -7.76 19.63 0.36
CA GLU A 262 -8.33 20.10 1.63
C GLU A 262 -9.25 21.29 1.36
N HIS A 263 -10.41 21.31 2.03
CA HIS A 263 -11.39 22.37 1.92
C HIS A 263 -11.40 23.19 3.22
N PRO A 264 -11.44 24.53 3.16
CA PRO A 264 -11.31 25.38 4.35
C PRO A 264 -12.43 25.19 5.39
N LYS A 265 -13.66 24.88 4.96
CA LYS A 265 -14.82 24.75 5.86
C LYS A 265 -15.26 23.31 6.13
N PHE A 266 -14.93 22.37 5.24
CA PHE A 266 -15.54 21.05 5.23
C PHE A 266 -14.44 19.99 5.27
N LYS A 267 -14.50 19.11 6.27
CA LYS A 267 -13.64 17.95 6.38
C LYS A 267 -14.47 16.72 6.01
N ARG A 268 -14.03 15.98 4.98
CA ARG A 268 -14.71 14.75 4.55
C ARG A 268 -14.14 13.55 5.29
N LYS A 269 -15.00 12.71 5.85
CA LYS A 269 -14.64 11.40 6.40
C LYS A 269 -15.59 10.34 5.85
N GLY A 270 -15.13 9.60 4.84
CA GLY A 270 -15.96 8.62 4.13
C GLY A 270 -17.09 9.30 3.36
N GLU A 271 -18.32 8.97 3.74
CA GLU A 271 -19.57 9.52 3.17
C GLU A 271 -20.06 10.75 3.94
N ASP A 272 -19.49 11.02 5.11
CA ASP A 272 -19.93 12.10 5.99
C ASP A 272 -19.04 13.35 5.83
N LEU A 273 -19.65 14.49 6.08
CA LEU A 273 -19.00 15.81 6.10
C LEU A 273 -18.97 16.35 7.51
N PHE A 274 -17.90 17.06 7.85
CA PHE A 274 -17.69 17.69 9.14
C PHE A 274 -17.41 19.17 8.92
N VAL A 275 -18.07 20.02 9.69
CA VAL A 275 -17.83 21.47 9.72
C VAL A 275 -17.72 21.91 11.18
N GLU A 276 -16.81 22.83 11.43
CA GLU A 276 -16.65 23.47 12.73
C GLU A 276 -17.40 24.80 12.72
N HIS A 277 -18.19 25.04 13.77
CA HIS A 277 -18.92 26.29 13.96
C HIS A 277 -18.78 26.76 15.40
N THR A 278 -18.27 27.98 15.56
CA THR A 278 -18.15 28.63 16.86
C THR A 278 -19.46 29.35 17.19
N LEU A 279 -19.94 29.13 18.41
CA LEU A 279 -21.11 29.81 18.98
C LEU A 279 -20.68 30.61 20.19
N SER A 280 -21.32 31.75 20.41
CA SER A 280 -21.22 32.45 21.68
C SER A 280 -21.97 31.69 22.79
N LEU A 281 -21.57 31.90 24.05
CA LEU A 281 -22.26 31.31 25.21
C LEU A 281 -23.77 31.62 25.23
N THR A 282 -24.17 32.83 24.82
CA THR A 282 -25.58 33.23 24.74
C THR A 282 -26.31 32.45 23.65
N GLU A 283 -25.71 32.26 22.47
CA GLU A 283 -26.28 31.44 21.39
C GLU A 283 -26.37 29.96 21.77
N ALA A 284 -25.39 29.45 22.51
CA ALA A 284 -25.40 28.07 22.99
C ALA A 284 -26.53 27.78 24.00
N LEU A 285 -26.91 28.78 24.81
CA LEU A 285 -27.93 28.67 25.86
C LEU A 285 -29.34 29.10 25.39
N CYS A 286 -29.44 30.21 24.69
CA CYS A 286 -30.70 30.82 24.27
C CYS A 286 -31.16 30.36 22.87
N GLY A 287 -30.29 29.64 22.16
CA GLY A 287 -30.51 29.18 20.80
C GLY A 287 -29.85 30.06 19.74
N PHE A 288 -29.70 29.51 18.55
CA PHE A 288 -28.97 30.11 17.45
C PHE A 288 -29.67 29.88 16.11
N GLN A 289 -29.35 30.75 15.16
CA GLN A 289 -29.77 30.63 13.78
C GLN A 289 -28.67 31.16 12.86
N PHE A 290 -28.13 30.30 12.00
CA PHE A 290 -27.14 30.72 11.01
C PHE A 290 -27.36 30.02 9.66
N VAL A 291 -26.75 30.58 8.62
CA VAL A 291 -26.81 30.07 7.26
C VAL A 291 -25.47 29.43 6.91
N LEU A 292 -25.51 28.17 6.49
CA LEU A 292 -24.35 27.44 5.99
C LEU A 292 -24.48 27.20 4.49
N THR A 293 -23.56 27.75 3.71
CA THR A 293 -23.47 27.44 2.28
C THR A 293 -22.84 26.06 2.08
N HIS A 294 -23.56 25.16 1.43
CA HIS A 294 -23.14 23.79 1.12
C HIS A 294 -22.27 23.74 -0.15
N LEU A 295 -21.73 22.56 -0.47
CA LEU A 295 -20.85 22.29 -1.62
C LEU A 295 -21.54 22.46 -2.98
N ASP A 296 -22.86 22.39 -3.02
CA ASP A 296 -23.67 22.66 -4.22
C ASP A 296 -24.09 24.13 -4.36
N GLY A 297 -23.68 24.99 -3.43
CA GLY A 297 -24.05 26.41 -3.40
C GLY A 297 -25.41 26.68 -2.78
N ARG A 298 -26.16 25.66 -2.31
CA ARG A 298 -27.40 25.89 -1.54
C ARG A 298 -27.06 26.42 -0.15
N ASN A 299 -27.95 27.27 0.37
CA ASN A 299 -27.86 27.80 1.72
C ASN A 299 -28.78 26.99 2.64
N LEU A 300 -28.18 26.32 3.63
CA LEU A 300 -28.88 25.57 4.66
C LEU A 300 -29.10 26.48 5.87
N LEU A 301 -30.36 26.70 6.24
CA LEU A 301 -30.70 27.42 7.45
C LEU A 301 -30.70 26.44 8.62
N ILE A 302 -29.75 26.61 9.54
CA ILE A 302 -29.58 25.76 10.71
C ILE A 302 -30.09 26.55 11.92
N LYS A 303 -31.05 25.95 12.63
CA LYS A 303 -31.68 26.54 13.81
C LYS A 303 -31.67 25.53 14.96
N SER A 304 -31.46 26.01 16.18
CA SER A 304 -31.69 25.21 17.39
C SER A 304 -33.18 25.09 17.68
N ASN A 305 -33.57 24.03 18.39
CA ASN A 305 -34.92 23.98 18.95
C ASN A 305 -35.01 24.92 20.17
N PRO A 306 -36.17 25.53 20.44
CA PRO A 306 -36.35 26.36 21.62
C PRO A 306 -36.06 25.58 22.91
N GLY A 307 -35.19 26.11 23.77
CA GLY A 307 -34.79 25.48 25.04
C GLY A 307 -33.73 24.39 24.91
N GLU A 308 -33.18 24.17 23.72
CA GLU A 308 -32.10 23.22 23.49
C GLU A 308 -30.74 23.87 23.80
N VAL A 309 -30.04 23.35 24.80
CA VAL A 309 -28.69 23.82 25.16
C VAL A 309 -27.64 23.05 24.37
N VAL A 310 -26.70 23.77 23.75
CA VAL A 310 -25.53 23.18 23.08
C VAL A 310 -24.34 23.19 24.03
N LYS A 311 -23.77 22.00 24.26
CA LYS A 311 -22.57 21.87 25.08
C LYS A 311 -21.32 22.19 24.24
N PRO A 312 -20.23 22.67 24.86
CA PRO A 312 -18.94 22.72 24.22
C PRO A 312 -18.54 21.34 23.66
N ASP A 313 -17.89 21.34 22.50
CA ASP A 313 -17.41 20.17 21.76
C ASP A 313 -18.50 19.12 21.44
N SER A 314 -19.74 19.59 21.30
CA SER A 314 -20.86 18.74 20.92
C SER A 314 -21.03 18.67 19.40
N TYR A 315 -21.51 17.52 18.93
CA TYR A 315 -21.78 17.29 17.51
C TYR A 315 -23.29 17.21 17.28
N LYS A 316 -23.81 17.94 16.29
CA LYS A 316 -25.16 17.69 15.75
C LYS A 316 -25.06 17.23 14.30
N ALA A 317 -25.97 16.37 13.89
CA ALA A 317 -25.98 15.80 12.55
C ALA A 317 -27.22 16.25 11.76
N ILE A 318 -27.02 16.60 10.50
CA ILE A 318 -28.07 16.84 9.51
C ILE A 318 -28.07 15.65 8.55
N SER A 319 -29.21 14.98 8.46
CA SER A 319 -29.37 13.82 7.57
C SER A 319 -29.43 14.28 6.11
N ASP A 320 -28.93 13.44 5.20
CA ASP A 320 -28.94 13.63 3.74
C ASP A 320 -28.19 14.86 3.20
N GLU A 321 -27.38 15.53 4.04
CA GLU A 321 -26.54 16.66 3.63
C GLU A 321 -25.02 16.32 3.68
N GLY A 322 -24.64 15.05 3.74
CA GLY A 322 -23.25 14.59 3.56
C GLY A 322 -22.85 14.39 2.10
N MET A 323 -21.76 13.65 1.86
CA MET A 323 -21.30 13.33 0.51
C MET A 323 -22.22 12.30 -0.18
N PRO A 324 -22.40 12.37 -1.51
CA PRO A 324 -23.05 11.31 -2.26
C PRO A 324 -22.30 9.99 -2.14
N ILE A 325 -23.02 8.88 -2.06
CA ILE A 325 -22.43 7.55 -2.05
C ILE A 325 -21.98 7.19 -3.46
N TYR A 326 -20.74 6.72 -3.60
CA TYR A 326 -20.20 6.26 -4.88
C TYR A 326 -21.11 5.16 -5.48
N GLN A 327 -21.38 5.23 -6.80
CA GLN A 327 -22.36 4.39 -7.53
C GLN A 327 -23.84 4.59 -7.15
N ARG A 328 -24.15 5.22 -6.01
CA ARG A 328 -25.53 5.50 -5.55
C ARG A 328 -25.70 6.99 -5.28
N PRO A 329 -25.72 7.84 -6.31
CA PRO A 329 -25.70 9.30 -6.16
C PRO A 329 -26.97 9.89 -5.53
N PHE A 330 -28.05 9.12 -5.47
CA PHE A 330 -29.31 9.54 -4.83
C PHE A 330 -29.27 9.43 -3.31
N MET A 331 -28.34 8.62 -2.76
CA MET A 331 -28.12 8.51 -1.33
C MET A 331 -26.93 9.38 -0.93
N LYS A 332 -27.10 10.12 0.16
CA LYS A 332 -26.07 11.00 0.71
C LYS A 332 -25.79 10.59 2.16
N GLY A 333 -24.57 10.82 2.62
CA GLY A 333 -24.21 10.68 4.02
C GLY A 333 -24.80 11.81 4.87
N LYS A 334 -24.22 12.01 6.05
CA LYS A 334 -24.63 13.04 7.01
C LYS A 334 -23.64 14.20 7.06
N LEU A 335 -24.15 15.38 7.41
CA LEU A 335 -23.34 16.53 7.76
C LEU A 335 -23.30 16.68 9.29
N TYR A 336 -22.11 16.53 9.86
CA TYR A 336 -21.83 16.77 11.26
C TYR A 336 -21.31 18.19 11.46
N ILE A 337 -21.93 18.89 12.40
CA ILE A 337 -21.51 20.22 12.83
C ILE A 337 -20.94 20.06 14.23
N HIS A 338 -19.64 20.34 14.34
CA HIS A 338 -18.94 20.44 15.61
C HIS A 338 -19.12 21.85 16.17
N PHE A 339 -19.75 21.95 17.34
CA PHE A 339 -20.00 23.22 18.00
C PHE A 339 -18.95 23.47 19.07
N THR A 340 -18.19 24.55 18.89
CA THR A 340 -17.27 25.08 19.90
C THR A 340 -17.92 26.32 20.51
N VAL A 341 -17.87 26.46 21.84
CA VAL A 341 -18.50 27.57 22.54
C VAL A 341 -17.43 28.54 23.02
N GLU A 342 -17.52 29.79 22.57
CA GLU A 342 -16.68 30.88 23.05
C GLU A 342 -17.31 31.52 24.29
N PHE A 343 -16.54 31.49 25.39
CA PHE A 343 -16.90 32.15 26.64
C PHE A 343 -16.41 33.59 26.63
N PRO A 344 -17.16 34.53 27.26
CA PRO A 344 -16.69 35.91 27.40
C PRO A 344 -15.48 35.98 28.34
N ASP A 345 -14.52 36.86 28.04
CA ASP A 345 -13.28 37.03 28.82
C ASP A 345 -13.55 37.47 30.28
N SER A 346 -14.61 38.25 30.50
CA SER A 346 -15.00 38.70 31.84
C SER A 346 -16.50 38.99 31.92
N LEU A 347 -17.03 38.90 33.15
CA LEU A 347 -18.43 39.18 33.46
C LEU A 347 -18.51 40.24 34.57
N SER A 348 -19.46 41.17 34.45
CA SER A 348 -19.72 42.16 35.50
C SER A 348 -20.47 41.54 36.68
N PRO A 349 -20.34 42.06 37.91
CA PRO A 349 -21.00 41.50 39.09
C PRO A 349 -22.53 41.48 38.99
N ASP A 350 -23.12 42.40 38.23
CA ASP A 350 -24.56 42.41 37.97
C ASP A 350 -24.98 41.30 36.99
N GLN A 351 -24.14 40.99 36.00
CA GLN A 351 -24.34 39.86 35.08
C GLN A 351 -24.22 38.52 35.81
N THR A 352 -23.25 38.38 36.72
CA THR A 352 -23.07 37.17 37.52
C THR A 352 -24.30 36.88 38.38
N LYS A 353 -24.85 37.90 39.07
CA LYS A 353 -26.11 37.75 39.84
C LYS A 353 -27.29 37.35 38.97
N ALA A 354 -27.38 37.89 37.76
CA ALA A 354 -28.45 37.53 36.82
C ALA A 354 -28.31 36.07 36.35
N LEU A 355 -27.08 35.57 36.13
CA LEU A 355 -26.81 34.19 35.75
C LEU A 355 -27.08 33.22 36.91
N GLU A 356 -26.69 33.56 38.14
CA GLU A 356 -26.99 32.76 39.35
C GLU A 356 -28.49 32.58 39.60
N ALA A 357 -29.31 33.55 39.21
CA ALA A 357 -30.77 33.46 39.34
C ALA A 357 -31.40 32.47 38.34
N VAL A 358 -30.76 32.24 37.20
CA VAL A 358 -31.30 31.45 36.07
C VAL A 358 -30.70 30.04 36.01
N LEU A 359 -29.41 29.91 36.31
CA LEU A 359 -28.67 28.65 36.26
C LEU A 359 -28.92 27.81 37.53
N PRO A 360 -28.79 26.47 37.46
CA PRO A 360 -28.91 25.63 38.65
C PRO A 360 -27.91 26.07 39.71
N LYS A 361 -28.39 26.17 40.96
CA LYS A 361 -27.55 26.55 42.10
C LYS A 361 -26.33 25.62 42.16
N PRO A 362 -25.14 26.15 42.46
CA PRO A 362 -23.97 25.31 42.65
C PRO A 362 -24.32 24.25 43.70
N SER A 363 -23.90 22.99 43.44
CA SER A 363 -23.97 21.94 44.44
C SER A 363 -23.04 22.33 45.57
N THR A 364 -23.56 23.01 46.58
CA THR A 364 -22.84 23.29 47.80
C THR A 364 -22.62 21.95 48.49
N THR A 365 -21.43 21.37 48.26
CA THR A 365 -20.83 20.47 49.25
C THR A 365 -20.60 21.36 50.46
N GLN A 366 -21.57 21.39 51.38
CA GLN A 366 -21.41 22.10 52.64
C GLN A 366 -20.42 21.31 53.48
N LEU A 367 -19.14 21.64 53.33
CA LEU A 367 -18.12 21.32 54.32
C LEU A 367 -18.47 22.11 55.59
N SER A 368 -18.46 21.43 56.73
CA SER A 368 -18.64 22.06 58.04
C SER A 368 -17.46 22.96 58.37
N ASP A 369 -17.66 23.97 59.22
CA ASP A 369 -16.59 24.91 59.61
C ASP A 369 -15.34 24.19 60.17
N MET A 370 -15.53 23.03 60.83
CA MET A 370 -14.43 22.18 61.28
C MET A 370 -13.63 21.55 60.13
N GLU A 371 -14.29 21.17 59.04
CA GLU A 371 -13.63 20.60 57.85
C GLU A 371 -12.92 21.69 57.04
N ILE A 372 -13.39 22.94 57.09
CA ILE A 372 -12.77 24.08 56.42
C ILE A 372 -11.51 24.54 57.18
N ASP A 373 -11.53 24.55 58.52
CA ASP A 373 -10.37 24.87 59.36
C ASP A 373 -9.22 23.84 59.21
N GLU A 374 -9.53 22.60 58.80
CA GLU A 374 -8.54 21.57 58.45
C GLU A 374 -8.04 21.66 56.99
N CYS A 375 -8.62 22.52 56.15
CA CYS A 375 -8.20 22.71 54.76
C CYS A 375 -7.23 23.90 54.62
N GLU A 376 -6.10 23.70 53.94
CA GLU A 376 -5.23 24.81 53.52
C GLU A 376 -5.88 25.60 52.38
N GLU A 377 -6.01 26.92 52.53
CA GLU A 377 -6.49 27.81 51.47
C GLU A 377 -5.47 27.87 50.33
N THR A 378 -5.85 27.38 49.15
CA THR A 378 -5.01 27.42 47.96
C THR A 378 -5.57 28.39 46.93
N THR A 379 -4.72 29.24 46.35
CA THR A 379 -5.09 30.11 45.24
C THR A 379 -4.84 29.42 43.91
N LEU A 380 -5.88 29.33 43.06
CA LEU A 380 -5.73 28.90 41.68
C LEU A 380 -5.10 30.03 40.85
N HIS A 381 -4.16 29.67 39.97
CA HIS A 381 -3.59 30.57 38.98
C HIS A 381 -3.81 29.98 37.59
N ASP A 382 -4.04 30.84 36.60
CA ASP A 382 -4.15 30.39 35.21
C ASP A 382 -2.81 29.88 34.73
N VAL A 383 -2.80 28.66 34.18
CA VAL A 383 -1.57 28.08 33.64
C VAL A 383 -1.76 27.63 32.21
N ASN A 384 -0.85 28.08 31.34
CA ASN A 384 -0.67 27.47 30.03
C ASN A 384 0.12 26.17 30.22
N ILE A 385 -0.59 25.04 30.13
CA ILE A 385 -0.05 23.71 30.39
C ILE A 385 1.13 23.38 29.45
N GLU A 386 1.11 23.86 28.20
CA GLU A 386 2.23 23.64 27.27
C GLU A 386 3.51 24.36 27.71
N ASP A 387 3.39 25.61 28.15
CA ASP A 387 4.52 26.39 28.64
C ASP A 387 5.06 25.85 29.96
N GLU A 388 4.19 25.35 30.84
CA GLU A 388 4.59 24.75 32.10
C GLU A 388 5.28 23.39 31.90
N MET A 389 4.77 22.56 30.98
CA MET A 389 5.42 21.29 30.61
C MET A 389 6.78 21.54 29.97
N ARG A 390 6.92 22.59 29.16
CA ARG A 390 8.20 23.00 28.57
C ARG A 390 9.19 23.51 29.63
N ARG A 391 8.73 24.32 30.59
CA ARG A 391 9.56 24.75 31.74
C ARG A 391 10.01 23.59 32.59
N LYS A 392 9.13 22.63 32.88
CA LYS A 392 9.48 21.40 33.60
C LYS A 392 10.49 20.56 32.83
N ALA A 393 10.30 20.36 31.53
CA ALA A 393 11.25 19.61 30.70
C ALA A 393 12.63 20.27 30.65
N GLN A 394 12.69 21.61 30.65
CA GLN A 394 13.94 22.35 30.68
C GLN A 394 14.63 22.28 32.05
N ALA A 395 13.89 22.48 33.15
CA ALA A 395 14.42 22.37 34.51
C ALA A 395 14.91 20.94 34.82
N GLN A 396 14.24 19.92 34.28
CA GLN A 396 14.68 18.54 34.41
C GLN A 396 15.98 18.29 33.65
N ARG A 397 16.18 18.97 32.51
CA ARG A 397 17.42 18.91 31.73
C ARG A 397 18.59 19.60 32.45
N GLU A 398 18.33 20.78 33.02
CA GLU A 398 19.32 21.55 33.79
C GLU A 398 19.75 20.79 35.06
N ALA A 399 18.85 20.05 35.71
CA ALA A 399 19.19 19.19 36.86
C ALA A 399 20.04 17.96 36.51
N TYR A 400 20.07 17.52 35.23
CA TYR A 400 20.97 16.46 34.77
C TYR A 400 22.31 16.99 34.26
N ASP A 401 22.39 18.25 33.85
CA ASP A 401 23.66 18.89 33.46
C ASP A 401 24.48 19.35 34.69
N ASP A 402 23.84 19.65 35.83
CA ASP A 402 24.52 20.05 37.09
C ASP A 402 25.20 18.88 37.82
N ASP A 403 24.77 17.62 37.58
CA ASP A 403 25.39 16.41 38.18
C ASP A 403 26.67 15.95 37.43
N ASP A 404 26.99 16.55 36.27
CA ASP A 404 28.19 16.25 35.48
C ASP A 404 29.34 17.29 35.68
N GLU A 405 29.16 18.33 36.51
CA GLU A 405 30.17 19.39 36.74
C GLU A 405 30.97 19.28 38.06
N ASP A 406 30.81 18.21 38.85
CA ASP A 406 31.46 18.04 40.16
C ASP A 406 32.55 16.93 40.23
N ASP A 407 33.32 16.70 39.16
CA ASP A 407 34.54 15.86 39.24
C ASP A 407 35.75 16.51 38.52
N ASP A 408 36.11 17.72 38.97
CA ASP A 408 37.35 18.40 38.57
C ASP A 408 38.50 18.19 39.58
N HIS A 409 39.37 17.21 39.21
CA HIS A 409 40.85 17.14 39.35
C HIS A 409 41.51 16.57 40.64
N PRO A 410 42.78 16.07 40.59
CA PRO A 410 43.68 15.77 39.44
C PRO A 410 44.42 14.39 39.53
N GLY A 411 44.70 13.74 38.40
CA GLY A 411 45.60 12.56 38.42
C GLY A 411 45.98 12.01 37.05
N GLY A 412 47.11 12.45 36.52
CA GLY A 412 47.56 12.11 35.17
C GLY A 412 47.92 10.64 34.93
N ALA A 413 47.83 10.24 33.66
CA ALA A 413 48.75 9.29 33.05
C ALA A 413 48.78 9.50 31.53
N GLN A 414 49.97 9.77 31.01
CA GLN A 414 50.32 9.86 29.60
C GLN A 414 49.80 8.68 28.77
N ARG A 415 49.43 8.96 27.50
CA ARG A 415 49.91 8.17 26.35
C ARG A 415 49.75 8.90 25.00
N VAL A 416 50.92 9.31 24.50
CA VAL A 416 51.45 9.20 23.13
C VAL A 416 50.70 9.91 21.99
N GLN A 417 51.31 11.01 21.53
CA GLN A 417 51.11 11.61 20.22
C GLN A 417 51.71 10.74 19.11
N CYS A 418 50.98 10.58 18.01
CA CYS A 418 51.59 10.52 16.68
C CYS A 418 50.76 11.38 15.72
N ALA A 419 51.40 12.42 15.20
CA ALA A 419 50.92 13.26 14.12
C ALA A 419 50.96 12.50 12.78
N GLN A 420 50.07 12.84 11.85
CA GLN A 420 50.48 13.12 10.48
C GLN A 420 49.42 13.92 9.73
N GLN A 421 49.96 14.65 8.75
CA GLN A 421 49.38 15.66 7.85
C GLN A 421 48.18 15.18 7.05
#